data_AF-X1ACZ0-F1
#
_entry.id   AF-X1ACZ0-F1
#
_cell.length_a   1.000
_cell.length_b   1.000
_cell.length_c   1.000
_cell.angle_alpha   90.00
_cell.angle_beta   90.00
_cell.angle_gamma   90.00
#
_symmetry.space_group_name_H-M   'P 1'
#
loop_
_entity.id
_entity.type
_entity.pdbx_description
1 polymer ?
#
loop_
_entity_poly.entity_id
_entity_poly.type
_entity_poly.pdbx_seq_one_letter_code
_entity_poly.pdbx_strand_id
1 'polypeptide(L)'
;MKPSSTRTKEHLNKQGIKSGLVERYNAHTMQKNDLFGIIDIIAIYPTGICGIQACGQDFAKHDRKILISDEAHDWLVVGGELELWGWRKLKLKRGGKAMRWTPKIKRYTVEDFKQ
;
A
#
# COMPACT_ATOMS: atom_id res chain seq x y z
N MET A 1 -15.70 5.89 -7.85
CA MET A 1 -14.70 6.24 -6.81
C MET A 1 -13.32 5.95 -7.38
N LYS A 2 -12.33 6.85 -7.25
CA LYS A 2 -10.96 6.56 -7.73
C LYS A 2 -10.35 5.39 -6.94
N PRO A 3 -9.77 4.36 -7.60
CA PRO A 3 -9.09 3.26 -6.91
C PRO A 3 -7.99 3.76 -5.97
N SER A 4 -7.77 3.03 -4.88
CA SER A 4 -6.71 3.30 -3.90
C SER A 4 -5.32 3.29 -4.56
N SER A 5 -5.05 2.30 -5.41
CA SER A 5 -3.78 2.14 -6.14
C SER A 5 -3.45 3.36 -7.02
N THR A 6 -4.43 3.85 -7.80
CA THR A 6 -4.25 5.07 -8.61
C THR A 6 -3.98 6.30 -7.74
N ARG A 7 -4.64 6.41 -6.59
CA ARG A 7 -4.44 7.53 -5.66
C ARG A 7 -3.05 7.48 -5.01
N THR A 8 -2.58 6.29 -4.65
CA THR A 8 -1.22 6.07 -4.13
C THR A 8 -0.17 6.49 -5.16
N LYS A 9 -0.30 6.05 -6.41
CA LYS A 9 0.64 6.45 -7.48
C LYS A 9 0.71 7.97 -7.68
N GLU A 10 -0.43 8.66 -7.66
CA GLU A 10 -0.45 10.14 -7.75
C GLU A 10 0.20 10.82 -6.55
N HIS A 11 0.05 10.25 -5.35
CA HIS A 11 0.67 10.79 -4.15
C HIS A 11 2.20 10.63 -4.20
N LEU A 12 2.68 9.45 -4.59
CA LEU A 12 4.10 9.17 -4.78
C LEU A 12 4.70 10.07 -5.87
N ASN A 13 4.02 10.24 -7.00
CA ASN A 13 4.48 11.12 -8.08
C ASN A 13 4.61 12.58 -7.63
N LYS A 14 3.67 13.07 -6.80
CA LYS A 14 3.74 14.43 -6.22
C LYS A 14 4.93 14.61 -5.27
N GLN A 15 5.44 13.52 -4.71
CA GLN A 15 6.63 13.50 -3.86
C GLN A 15 7.92 13.27 -4.67
N GLY A 16 7.84 13.15 -6.00
CA GLY A 16 8.99 12.86 -6.85
C GLY A 16 9.43 11.38 -6.81
N ILE A 17 8.60 10.49 -6.27
CA ILE A 17 8.92 9.07 -6.10
C ILE A 17 8.46 8.28 -7.32
N LYS A 18 9.41 7.57 -7.95
CA LYS A 18 9.12 6.66 -9.07
C LYS A 18 8.38 5.44 -8.55
N SER A 19 7.30 5.06 -9.23
CA SER A 19 6.48 3.91 -8.85
C SER A 19 5.78 3.25 -10.05
N GLY A 20 5.55 1.94 -9.94
CA GLY A 20 4.85 1.11 -10.93
C GLY A 20 3.73 0.31 -10.28
N LEU A 21 2.60 0.17 -10.99
CA LEU A 21 1.54 -0.77 -10.59
C LEU A 21 1.99 -2.17 -10.96
N VAL A 22 1.86 -3.10 -10.03
CA VAL A 22 2.04 -4.54 -10.27
C VAL A 22 0.69 -5.27 -10.34
N GLU A 23 -0.39 -4.64 -9.85
CA GLU A 23 -1.75 -5.18 -10.00
C GLU A 23 -2.19 -5.26 -11.47
N ARG A 24 -2.68 -6.43 -11.89
CA ARG A 24 -3.30 -6.63 -13.22
C ARG A 24 -4.62 -7.38 -13.09
N TYR A 25 -5.63 -6.93 -13.81
CA TYR A 25 -6.87 -7.68 -13.96
C TYR A 25 -6.69 -8.79 -15.01
N ASN A 26 -6.99 -10.02 -14.64
CA ASN A 26 -7.04 -11.16 -15.53
C ASN A 26 -8.49 -11.38 -15.97
N ALA A 27 -8.77 -11.16 -17.26
CA ALA A 27 -10.12 -11.29 -17.80
C ALA A 27 -10.63 -12.74 -17.84
N HIS A 28 -9.72 -13.73 -17.92
CA HIS A 28 -10.09 -15.14 -17.96
C HIS A 28 -10.55 -15.65 -16.59
N THR A 29 -9.84 -15.30 -15.53
CA THR A 29 -10.19 -15.69 -14.16
C THR A 29 -11.13 -14.69 -13.48
N MET A 30 -11.36 -13.53 -14.11
CA MET A 30 -12.07 -12.38 -13.55
C MET A 30 -11.52 -11.89 -12.21
N GLN A 31 -10.23 -12.17 -11.94
CA GLN A 31 -9.57 -11.82 -10.69
C GLN A 31 -8.52 -10.73 -10.92
N LYS A 32 -8.28 -9.94 -9.88
CA LYS A 32 -7.14 -9.02 -9.84
C LYS A 32 -5.98 -9.75 -9.17
N ASN A 33 -4.87 -9.84 -9.89
CA ASN A 33 -3.64 -10.42 -9.38
C ASN A 33 -2.71 -9.27 -9.01
N ASP A 34 -2.22 -9.30 -7.78
CA ASP A 34 -1.17 -8.44 -7.25
C ASP A 34 0.13 -9.26 -7.14
N LEU A 35 1.24 -8.62 -6.79
CA LEU A 35 2.50 -9.32 -6.56
C LEU A 35 2.44 -10.00 -5.19
N PHE A 36 2.67 -11.31 -5.16
CA PHE A 36 2.69 -12.15 -3.96
C PHE A 36 1.42 -12.12 -3.08
N GLY A 37 0.28 -11.67 -3.60
CA GLY A 37 -0.91 -11.54 -2.77
C GLY A 37 -0.93 -10.29 -1.89
N ILE A 38 0.14 -9.49 -1.83
CA ILE A 38 0.32 -8.46 -0.78
C ILE A 38 0.95 -7.15 -1.26
N ILE A 39 1.25 -7.01 -2.56
CA ILE A 39 1.86 -5.81 -3.12
C ILE A 39 1.09 -5.38 -4.37
N ASP A 40 0.42 -4.22 -4.31
CA ASP A 40 -0.27 -3.61 -5.45
C ASP A 40 0.67 -2.72 -6.29
N ILE A 41 1.67 -2.11 -5.65
CA ILE A 41 2.58 -1.10 -6.21
C ILE A 41 4.01 -1.37 -5.73
N ILE A 42 4.98 -1.15 -6.62
CA ILE A 42 6.40 -1.02 -6.26
C ILE A 42 6.80 0.45 -6.37
N ALA A 43 7.47 0.97 -5.35
CA ALA A 43 8.06 2.30 -5.32
C ALA A 43 9.57 2.23 -5.08
N ILE A 44 10.31 3.15 -5.68
CA ILE A 44 11.76 3.28 -5.48
C ILE A 44 11.98 4.42 -4.50
N TYR A 45 12.20 4.09 -3.23
CA TYR A 45 12.55 5.05 -2.18
C TYR A 45 14.08 5.27 -2.14
N PRO A 46 14.56 6.36 -1.51
CA PRO A 46 15.99 6.59 -1.34
C PRO A 46 16.70 5.47 -0.55
N THR A 47 15.97 4.78 0.32
CA THR A 47 16.47 3.73 1.22
C THR A 47 16.36 2.32 0.63
N GLY A 48 15.56 2.13 -0.42
CA GLY A 48 15.34 0.81 -1.01
C GLY A 48 14.10 0.70 -1.89
N ILE A 49 13.74 -0.54 -2.22
CA ILE A 49 12.54 -0.86 -2.98
C ILE A 49 11.41 -1.12 -1.98
N CYS A 50 10.31 -0.37 -2.12
CA CYS A 50 9.14 -0.52 -1.26
C CYS A 50 7.99 -1.20 -1.99
N GLY A 51 7.52 -2.32 -1.45
CA GLY A 51 6.21 -2.87 -1.74
C GLY A 51 5.13 -2.08 -1.03
N ILE A 52 4.05 -1.73 -1.74
CA ILE A 52 2.92 -1.00 -1.19
C ILE A 52 1.63 -1.74 -1.48
N GLN A 53 0.90 -2.09 -0.42
CA GLN A 53 -0.50 -2.48 -0.51
C GLN A 53 -1.37 -1.24 -0.34
N ALA A 54 -2.27 -0.96 -1.28
CA ALA A 54 -3.14 0.21 -1.26
C ALA A 54 -4.60 -0.20 -1.06
N CYS A 55 -5.14 0.01 0.13
CA CYS A 55 -6.52 -0.35 0.47
C CYS A 55 -7.45 0.87 0.65
N GLY A 56 -8.75 0.62 0.54
CA GLY A 56 -9.81 1.57 0.86
C GLY A 56 -10.19 1.50 2.35
N GLN A 57 -11.39 1.00 2.63
CA GLN A 57 -11.93 0.88 3.99
C GLN A 57 -11.42 -0.36 4.75
N ASP A 58 -10.89 -1.36 4.03
CA ASP A 58 -10.54 -2.68 4.57
C ASP A 58 -9.14 -2.76 5.22
N PHE A 59 -8.66 -1.68 5.84
CA PHE A 59 -7.28 -1.59 6.36
C PHE A 59 -6.92 -2.75 7.28
N ALA A 60 -7.77 -3.09 8.25
CA ALA A 60 -7.50 -4.18 9.20
C ALA A 60 -7.48 -5.56 8.54
N LYS A 61 -8.22 -5.75 7.45
CA LYS A 61 -8.24 -7.01 6.70
C LYS A 61 -6.91 -7.20 5.96
N HIS A 62 -6.42 -6.17 5.28
CA HIS A 62 -5.13 -6.20 4.61
C HIS A 62 -3.97 -6.28 5.60
N ASP A 63 -4.09 -5.60 6.74
CA ASP A 63 -3.10 -5.68 7.81
C ASP A 63 -2.91 -7.12 8.31
N ARG A 64 -4.01 -7.81 8.62
CA ARG A 64 -3.97 -9.23 9.00
C ARG A 64 -3.41 -10.11 7.89
N LYS A 65 -3.79 -9.86 6.63
CA LYS A 65 -3.28 -10.61 5.47
C LYS A 65 -1.76 -10.50 5.34
N ILE A 66 -1.22 -9.30 5.53
CA ILE A 66 0.22 -9.04 5.47
C ILE A 66 0.93 -9.77 6.61
N LEU A 67 0.46 -9.61 7.85
CA LEU A 67 1.12 -10.18 9.05
C LEU A 67 1.19 -11.72 9.07
N ILE A 68 0.37 -12.41 8.27
CA ILE A 68 0.37 -13.88 8.16
C ILE A 68 0.96 -14.39 6.84
N SER A 69 1.52 -13.50 6.00
CA SER A 69 2.09 -13.88 4.70
C SER A 69 3.59 -14.13 4.83
N ASP A 70 4.01 -15.34 4.45
CA ASP A 70 5.42 -15.71 4.37
C ASP A 70 6.15 -14.84 3.35
N GLU A 71 5.50 -14.51 2.22
CA GLU A 71 6.09 -13.65 1.19
C GLU A 71 6.35 -12.22 1.68
N ALA A 72 5.49 -11.70 2.56
CA ALA A 72 5.69 -10.40 3.18
C ALA A 72 6.91 -10.41 4.13
N HIS A 73 7.07 -11.49 4.90
CA HIS A 73 8.23 -11.70 5.76
C HIS A 73 9.52 -11.84 4.93
N ASP A 74 9.51 -12.72 3.93
CA ASP A 74 10.67 -12.96 3.06
C ASP A 74 11.10 -11.69 2.33
N TRP A 75 10.16 -10.89 1.84
CA TRP A 75 10.42 -9.59 1.23
C TRP A 75 11.18 -8.65 2.17
N LEU A 76 10.78 -8.58 3.44
CA LEU A 76 11.43 -7.74 4.45
C LEU A 76 12.83 -8.28 4.81
N VAL A 77 12.97 -9.61 4.96
CA VAL A 77 14.25 -10.24 5.32
C VAL A 77 15.33 -10.03 4.27
N VAL A 78 14.97 -10.04 2.98
CA VAL A 78 15.92 -9.78 1.89
C VAL A 78 16.23 -8.29 1.68
N GLY A 79 15.68 -7.40 2.51
CA GLY A 79 15.97 -5.97 2.52
C GLY A 79 14.97 -5.09 1.78
N GLY A 80 13.83 -5.64 1.37
CA GLY A 80 12.71 -4.84 0.86
C GLY A 80 12.01 -4.05 1.97
N GLU A 81 11.38 -2.94 1.61
CA GLU A 81 10.47 -2.20 2.50
C GLU A 81 9.02 -2.56 2.19
N LEU A 82 8.14 -2.54 3.21
CA LEU A 82 6.72 -2.86 3.01
C LEU A 82 5.82 -1.86 3.74
N GLU A 83 4.83 -1.33 3.03
CA GLU A 83 3.85 -0.38 3.57
C GLU A 83 2.40 -0.74 3.20
N LEU A 84 1.49 -0.57 4.16
CA LEU A 84 0.05 -0.60 3.93
C LEU A 84 -0.52 0.81 3.96
N TRP A 85 -1.16 1.20 2.86
CA TRP A 85 -1.73 2.53 2.65
C TRP A 85 -3.26 2.48 2.65
N GLY A 86 -3.89 3.05 3.68
CA GLY A 86 -5.33 3.25 3.76
C GLY A 86 -5.73 4.69 3.50
N TRP A 87 -6.66 4.95 2.58
CA TRP A 87 -7.05 6.33 2.27
C TRP A 87 -8.29 6.80 3.04
N ARG A 88 -8.19 7.96 3.71
CA ARG A 88 -9.30 8.59 4.45
C ARG A 88 -9.46 10.07 4.11
N LYS A 89 -10.69 10.59 4.20
CA LYS A 89 -10.96 12.03 4.10
C LYS A 89 -10.79 12.67 5.47
N LEU A 90 -9.91 13.65 5.59
CA LEU A 90 -9.73 14.46 6.80
C LEU A 90 -10.08 15.92 6.52
N LYS A 91 -10.54 16.64 7.55
CA LYS A 91 -10.76 18.09 7.47
C LYS A 91 -9.41 18.80 7.30
N LEU A 92 -9.35 19.81 6.44
CA LEU A 92 -8.14 20.64 6.30
C LEU A 92 -7.84 21.45 7.57
N LYS A 93 -8.89 21.91 8.24
CA LYS A 93 -8.82 22.68 9.50
C LYS A 93 -9.91 22.20 10.45
N ARG A 94 -9.64 22.19 11.76
CA ARG A 94 -10.65 21.90 12.78
C ARG A 94 -11.81 22.90 12.63
N GLY A 95 -13.05 22.41 12.64
CA GLY A 95 -14.25 23.23 12.42
C GLY A 95 -14.55 23.62 10.96
N GLY A 96 -13.62 23.44 10.02
CA GLY A 96 -13.84 23.75 8.61
C GLY A 96 -14.66 22.69 7.85
N LYS A 97 -15.20 23.08 6.69
CA LYS A 97 -15.93 22.19 5.76
C LYS A 97 -15.04 21.53 4.70
N ALA A 98 -13.88 22.11 4.39
CA ALA A 98 -12.99 21.59 3.37
C ALA A 98 -12.32 20.27 3.80
N MET A 99 -12.31 19.27 2.91
CA MET A 99 -11.76 17.92 3.14
C MET A 99 -10.63 17.57 2.17
N ARG A 100 -9.66 16.77 2.63
CA ARG A 100 -8.55 16.24 1.83
C ARG A 100 -8.40 14.74 2.04
N TRP A 101 -8.13 14.01 0.97
CA TRP A 101 -7.70 12.63 1.05
C TRP A 101 -6.27 12.55 1.58
N THR A 102 -6.11 11.85 2.69
CA THR A 102 -4.81 11.67 3.37
C THR A 102 -4.58 10.17 3.55
N PRO A 103 -3.39 9.65 3.23
CA PRO A 103 -3.07 8.26 3.49
C PRO A 103 -2.84 8.06 4.99
N LYS A 104 -3.33 6.94 5.51
CA LYS A 104 -2.87 6.30 6.75
C LYS A 104 -1.86 5.25 6.30
N ILE A 105 -0.61 5.40 6.71
CA ILE A 105 0.49 4.51 6.33
C ILE A 105 0.85 3.69 7.58
N LYS A 106 0.92 2.36 7.44
CA LYS A 106 1.59 1.47 8.39
C LYS A 106 2.81 0.89 7.67
N ARG A 107 3.98 1.00 8.28
CA ARG A 107 5.21 0.34 7.82
C ARG A 107 5.38 -0.95 8.60
N TYR A 108 5.86 -1.98 7.92
CA TYR A 108 6.18 -3.27 8.53
C TYR A 108 7.69 -3.44 8.65
N THR A 109 8.07 -4.21 9.65
CA THR A 109 9.43 -4.65 9.98
C THR A 109 9.41 -6.15 10.23
N VAL A 110 10.57 -6.80 10.20
CA VAL A 110 10.67 -8.25 10.46
C VAL A 110 10.12 -8.60 11.86
N GLU A 111 10.24 -7.69 12.82
CA GLU A 111 9.71 -7.84 14.18
C GLU A 111 8.19 -8.00 14.24
N ASP A 112 7.45 -7.41 13.29
CA ASP A 112 5.99 -7.51 13.26
C ASP A 112 5.48 -8.94 13.00
N PHE A 113 6.36 -9.83 12.55
CA PHE A 113 6.05 -11.21 12.15
C PHE A 113 6.50 -12.25 13.19
N LYS A 114 7.17 -11.84 14.26
CA LYS A 114 7.58 -12.74 15.34
C LYS A 114 6.34 -13.10 16.17
N GLN A 115 5.82 -14.32 15.98
CA GLN A 115 4.78 -14.92 16.83
C GLN A 115 5.38 -15.49 18.11
#